data_AF-A0A956D9U1-F1
#
_entry.id   AF-A0A956D9U1-F1
#
_cell.length_a   1.000
_cell.length_b   1.000
_cell.length_c   1.000
_cell.angle_alpha   90.00
_cell.angle_beta   90.00
_cell.angle_gamma   90.00
#
_symmetry.space_group_name_H-M   'P 1'
#
loop_
_entity.id
_entity.type
_entity.pdbx_description
1 polymer ?
#
loop_
_entity_poly.entity_id
_entity_poly.type
_entity_poly.pdbx_seq_one_letter_code
_entity_poly.pdbx_strand_id
1 'polypeptide(L)'
;MQQQPPYGQMPHGQTPHGQMPGTFGPGGAPPGGMPNAKLPGSTTFVGVGALIFALLGFCGSGLGLLGQAQQGQQQEQVRQMQAQFGNEGGMGSMMEEMAAVQEKMFLPTLAMQLIFFLVAAMLAAVGFFVLTRNTRATSLGPQLLFAAAGLSVLGTALEIWAQHETMSAMTRAMEGGGPGAAMLDGMMGFGLAFAYGCAGGWLLLKLGFVFWGASHLRKPEIAGFFGGARALGPRGE
;
A
#
# COMPACT_ATOMS: atom_id res chain seq x y z
N MET A 1 -35.43 66.17 -16.25
CA MET A 1 -36.68 65.65 -15.66
C MET A 1 -36.43 64.20 -15.28
N GLN A 2 -36.20 63.94 -13.99
CA GLN A 2 -35.87 62.63 -13.44
C GLN A 2 -37.17 61.94 -12.99
N GLN A 3 -37.42 60.72 -13.49
CA GLN A 3 -38.52 59.87 -13.00
C GLN A 3 -37.97 58.90 -11.95
N GLN A 4 -38.47 59.02 -10.72
CA GLN A 4 -38.24 58.05 -9.64
C GLN A 4 -39.18 56.85 -9.79
N PRO A 5 -38.71 55.61 -9.62
CA PRO A 5 -39.57 54.43 -9.57
C PRO A 5 -40.25 54.25 -8.19
N PRO A 6 -41.40 53.54 -8.13
CA PRO A 6 -42.22 53.45 -6.93
C PRO A 6 -41.65 52.44 -5.91
N TYR A 7 -41.64 52.84 -4.65
CA TYR A 7 -41.25 52.00 -3.52
C TYR A 7 -42.33 50.94 -3.24
N GLY A 8 -42.05 49.69 -3.60
CA GLY A 8 -42.85 48.53 -3.23
C GLY A 8 -42.64 48.15 -1.77
N GLN A 9 -43.70 48.19 -0.98
CA GLN A 9 -43.74 47.61 0.37
C GLN A 9 -43.64 46.08 0.28
N MET A 10 -42.68 45.49 1.00
CA MET A 10 -42.61 44.04 1.15
C MET A 10 -43.53 43.56 2.30
N PRO A 11 -44.29 42.46 2.13
CA PRO A 11 -45.13 41.90 3.19
C PRO A 11 -44.27 41.35 4.32
N HIS A 12 -44.61 41.67 5.57
CA HIS A 12 -44.08 41.02 6.75
C HIS A 12 -44.54 39.55 6.78
N GLY A 13 -43.66 38.66 6.33
CA GLY A 13 -43.82 37.22 6.50
C GLY A 13 -43.67 36.85 7.98
N GLN A 14 -44.79 36.47 8.59
CA GLN A 14 -44.82 35.88 9.92
C GLN A 14 -43.98 34.60 9.93
N THR A 15 -42.95 34.57 10.76
CA THR A 15 -42.21 33.35 11.11
C THR A 15 -43.15 32.38 11.82
N PRO A 16 -43.41 31.17 11.29
CA PRO A 16 -44.11 30.14 12.02
C PRO A 16 -43.21 29.68 13.17
N HIS A 17 -43.60 30.01 14.41
CA HIS A 17 -43.06 29.36 15.60
C HIS A 17 -43.59 27.92 15.64
N GLY A 18 -42.91 27.04 14.91
CA GLY A 18 -43.08 25.60 14.97
C GLY A 18 -42.51 25.07 16.28
N GLN A 19 -43.40 24.59 17.12
CA GLN A 19 -43.18 23.93 18.41
C GLN A 19 -42.02 22.92 18.37
N MET A 20 -41.05 23.09 19.28
CA MET A 20 -40.49 21.95 20.03
C MET A 20 -41.34 21.88 21.30
N PRO A 21 -41.85 20.72 21.76
CA PRO A 21 -40.98 19.68 22.31
C PRO A 21 -41.56 18.27 22.10
N GLY A 22 -40.93 17.49 21.23
CA GLY A 22 -41.12 16.04 21.24
C GLY A 22 -40.58 15.49 22.56
N THR A 23 -41.50 15.26 23.50
CA THR A 23 -41.31 14.44 24.68
C THR A 23 -40.63 13.13 24.29
N PHE A 24 -39.36 12.97 24.68
CA PHE A 24 -38.74 11.66 24.77
C PHE A 24 -39.57 10.85 25.76
N GLY A 25 -40.47 10.00 25.24
CA GLY A 25 -41.18 9.04 26.06
C GLY A 25 -40.17 8.17 26.83
N PRO A 26 -40.54 7.62 28.00
CA PRO A 26 -39.66 6.87 28.90
C PRO A 26 -39.10 5.53 28.35
N GLY A 27 -39.09 5.35 27.03
CA GLY A 27 -38.45 4.23 26.32
C GLY A 27 -37.45 4.66 25.23
N GLY A 28 -37.12 5.95 25.12
CA GLY A 28 -36.12 6.43 24.17
C GLY A 28 -34.72 5.98 24.59
N ALA A 29 -34.25 4.86 24.04
CA ALA A 29 -32.89 4.37 24.24
C ALA A 29 -31.88 5.51 24.02
N PRO A 30 -30.89 5.68 24.91
CA PRO A 30 -29.95 6.78 24.80
C PRO A 30 -29.22 6.71 23.45
N PRO A 31 -28.90 7.87 22.82
CA PRO A 31 -28.01 7.92 21.66
C PRO A 31 -26.54 7.56 21.98
N GLY A 32 -26.32 6.84 23.09
CA GLY A 32 -25.06 6.22 23.44
C GLY A 32 -24.97 4.89 22.72
N GLY A 33 -24.14 4.85 21.67
CA GLY A 33 -23.95 3.68 20.82
C GLY A 33 -23.82 2.39 21.62
N MET A 34 -24.56 1.37 21.22
CA MET A 34 -24.54 0.04 21.84
C MET A 34 -23.09 -0.48 21.87
N PRO A 35 -22.42 -0.51 23.04
CA PRO A 35 -21.01 -0.92 23.12
C PRO A 35 -20.79 -2.35 22.59
N ASN A 36 -21.88 -3.14 22.61
CA ASN A 36 -21.92 -4.54 22.23
C ASN A 36 -22.50 -4.81 20.84
N ALA A 37 -22.80 -3.79 20.03
CA ALA A 37 -23.17 -4.04 18.64
C ALA A 37 -21.99 -4.73 17.93
N LYS A 38 -22.24 -5.90 17.35
CA LYS A 38 -21.25 -6.64 16.57
C LYS A 38 -20.89 -5.80 15.35
N LEU A 39 -19.59 -5.62 15.08
CA LEU A 39 -19.14 -4.94 13.86
C LEU A 39 -19.70 -5.67 12.64
N PRO A 40 -20.15 -4.95 11.59
CA PRO A 40 -20.51 -5.58 10.33
C PRO A 40 -19.37 -6.48 9.86
N GLY A 41 -19.70 -7.70 9.39
CA GLY A 41 -18.67 -8.68 8.99
C GLY A 41 -17.70 -8.14 7.94
N SER A 42 -18.19 -7.29 7.04
CA SER A 42 -17.38 -6.59 6.03
C SER A 42 -16.35 -5.63 6.63
N THR A 43 -16.68 -4.92 7.71
CA THR A 43 -15.75 -4.01 8.40
C THR A 43 -14.65 -4.81 9.10
N THR A 44 -15.02 -5.90 9.77
CA THR A 44 -14.04 -6.84 10.35
C THR A 44 -13.11 -7.41 9.27
N PHE A 45 -13.66 -7.75 8.10
CA PHE A 45 -12.86 -8.23 6.97
C PHE A 45 -11.85 -7.19 6.47
N VAL A 46 -12.22 -5.90 6.38
CA VAL A 46 -11.27 -4.82 6.07
C VAL A 46 -10.16 -4.76 7.12
N GLY A 47 -10.51 -4.78 8.41
CA GLY A 47 -9.54 -4.70 9.49
C GLY A 47 -8.55 -5.86 9.50
N VAL A 48 -9.05 -7.10 9.47
CA VAL A 48 -8.24 -8.32 9.47
C VAL A 48 -7.44 -8.45 8.16
N GLY A 49 -8.07 -8.16 7.02
CA GLY A 49 -7.41 -8.18 5.72
C GLY A 49 -6.20 -7.24 5.69
N ALA A 50 -6.36 -6.02 6.19
CA ALA A 50 -5.28 -5.04 6.25
C ALA A 50 -4.11 -5.52 7.14
N LEU A 51 -4.39 -6.16 8.28
CA LEU A 51 -3.36 -6.75 9.12
C LEU A 51 -2.63 -7.93 8.45
N ILE A 52 -3.35 -8.78 7.71
CA ILE A 52 -2.72 -9.88 6.97
C ILE A 52 -1.78 -9.33 5.90
N PHE A 53 -2.22 -8.35 5.10
CA PHE A 53 -1.36 -7.73 4.11
C PHE A 53 -0.16 -7.01 4.73
N ALA A 54 -0.35 -6.35 5.88
CA ALA A 54 0.73 -5.73 6.61
C ALA A 54 1.76 -6.76 7.09
N LEU A 55 1.32 -7.86 7.69
CA LEU A 55 2.21 -8.93 8.15
C LEU A 55 3.00 -9.53 6.97
N LEU A 56 2.33 -9.83 5.86
CA LEU A 56 2.99 -10.33 4.66
C LEU A 56 3.99 -9.31 4.10
N GLY A 57 3.66 -8.01 4.13
CA GLY A 57 4.56 -6.93 3.72
C GLY A 57 5.79 -6.81 4.62
N PHE A 58 5.62 -6.89 5.95
CA PHE A 58 6.73 -6.90 6.89
C PHE A 58 7.62 -8.13 6.73
N CYS A 59 7.02 -9.32 6.55
CA CYS A 59 7.77 -10.54 6.28
C CYS A 59 8.57 -10.43 4.98
N GLY A 60 7.94 -9.97 3.89
CA GLY A 60 8.62 -9.79 2.60
C GLY A 60 9.78 -8.79 2.68
N SER A 61 9.54 -7.64 3.32
CA SER A 61 10.56 -6.59 3.47
C SER A 61 11.70 -7.04 4.40
N GLY A 62 11.37 -7.73 5.49
CA GLY A 62 12.34 -8.26 6.44
C GLY A 62 13.25 -9.32 5.81
N LEU A 63 12.67 -10.27 5.07
CA LEU A 63 13.43 -11.26 4.31
C LEU A 63 14.30 -10.61 3.22
N GLY A 64 13.79 -9.57 2.56
CA GLY A 64 14.55 -8.81 1.57
C GLY A 64 15.79 -8.13 2.16
N LEU A 65 15.64 -7.46 3.31
CA LEU A 65 16.77 -6.82 4.01
C LEU A 65 17.78 -7.85 4.53
N LEU A 66 17.31 -8.97 5.08
CA LEU A 66 18.19 -10.07 5.49
C LEU A 66 18.94 -10.68 4.30
N GLY A 67 18.27 -10.85 3.16
CA GLY A 67 18.89 -11.31 1.93
C GLY A 67 19.99 -10.37 1.44
N GLN A 68 19.77 -9.05 1.52
CA GLN A 68 20.81 -8.06 1.18
C GLN A 68 22.01 -8.13 2.14
N ALA A 69 21.76 -8.28 3.45
CA ALA A 69 22.84 -8.44 4.42
C ALA A 69 23.66 -9.71 4.15
N GLN A 70 23.00 -10.81 3.77
CA GLN A 70 23.67 -12.07 3.41
C GLN A 70 24.45 -11.96 2.09
N GLN A 71 23.92 -11.24 1.10
CA GLN A 71 24.62 -10.99 -0.17
C GLN A 71 25.93 -10.21 0.05
N GLY A 72 25.97 -9.26 0.99
CA GLY A 72 27.21 -8.57 1.34
C GLY A 72 28.29 -9.51 1.87
N GLN A 73 27.92 -10.46 2.74
CA GLN A 73 28.85 -11.47 3.25
C GLN A 73 29.32 -12.45 2.16
N GLN A 74 28.43 -12.87 1.26
CA GLN A 74 28.82 -13.68 0.12
C GLN A 74 29.78 -12.94 -0.81
N GLN A 75 29.59 -11.64 -1.02
CA GLN A 75 30.47 -10.84 -1.87
C GLN A 75 31.88 -10.76 -1.29
N GLU A 76 32.03 -10.62 0.03
CA GLU A 76 33.33 -10.68 0.70
C GLU A 76 33.98 -12.06 0.55
N GLN A 77 33.22 -13.14 0.71
CA GLN A 77 33.70 -14.50 0.52
C GLN A 77 34.17 -14.73 -0.92
N VAL A 78 33.42 -14.23 -1.91
CA VAL A 78 33.77 -14.30 -3.33
C VAL A 78 35.04 -13.49 -3.61
N ARG A 79 35.18 -12.30 -3.02
CA ARG A 79 36.39 -11.47 -3.16
C ARG A 79 37.63 -12.14 -2.57
N GLN A 80 37.51 -12.85 -1.45
CA GLN A 80 38.60 -13.65 -0.88
C GLN A 80 38.96 -14.83 -1.78
N MET A 81 37.97 -15.51 -2.36
CA MET A 81 38.18 -16.61 -3.30
C MET A 81 38.88 -16.12 -4.57
N GLN A 82 38.50 -14.95 -5.09
CA GLN A 82 39.16 -14.33 -6.24
C GLN A 82 40.62 -13.96 -5.96
N ALA A 83 40.92 -13.45 -4.76
CA ALA A 83 42.30 -13.19 -4.33
C ALA A 83 43.15 -14.47 -4.23
N GLN A 84 42.52 -15.62 -3.95
CA GLN A 84 43.19 -16.91 -3.81
C GLN A 84 43.43 -17.62 -5.14
N PHE A 85 42.48 -17.58 -6.08
CA PHE A 85 42.56 -18.32 -7.34
C PHE A 85 43.16 -17.53 -8.51
N GLY A 86 43.46 -16.24 -8.30
CA GLY A 86 44.12 -15.40 -9.30
C GLY A 86 43.23 -15.08 -10.50
N ASN A 87 43.58 -13.99 -11.20
CA ASN A 87 42.82 -13.43 -12.31
C ASN A 87 42.92 -14.24 -13.63
N GLU A 88 43.40 -15.49 -13.60
CA GLU A 88 43.85 -16.22 -14.80
C GLU A 88 42.73 -16.93 -15.59
N GLY A 89 41.46 -16.69 -15.27
CA GLY A 89 40.32 -17.12 -16.10
C GLY A 89 39.25 -16.03 -16.14
N GLY A 90 38.54 -15.90 -17.27
CA GLY A 90 37.49 -14.88 -17.52
C GLY A 90 36.35 -14.78 -16.47
N MET A 91 36.39 -15.61 -15.44
CA MET A 91 35.64 -15.47 -14.20
C MET A 91 35.95 -14.17 -13.44
N GLY A 92 37.17 -13.63 -13.55
CA GLY A 92 37.55 -12.36 -12.91
C GLY A 92 36.75 -11.15 -13.44
N SER A 93 36.60 -11.02 -14.76
CA SER A 93 35.82 -9.93 -15.38
C SER A 93 34.32 -10.08 -15.11
N MET A 94 33.81 -11.30 -15.06
CA MET A 94 32.41 -11.56 -14.70
C MET A 94 32.11 -11.16 -13.25
N MET A 95 33.03 -11.43 -12.32
CA MET A 95 32.86 -11.00 -10.92
C MET A 95 32.93 -9.48 -10.76
N GLU A 96 33.82 -8.81 -11.49
CA GLU A 96 33.92 -7.35 -11.45
C GLU A 96 32.65 -6.69 -11.99
N GLU A 97 32.07 -7.22 -13.08
CA GLU A 97 30.80 -6.73 -13.62
C GLU A 97 29.64 -6.99 -12.65
N MET A 98 29.56 -8.18 -12.04
CA MET A 98 28.54 -8.46 -11.02
C MET A 98 28.67 -7.57 -9.79
N ALA A 99 29.89 -7.26 -9.34
CA ALA A 99 30.11 -6.35 -8.23
C ALA A 99 29.63 -4.93 -8.55
N ALA A 100 29.91 -4.44 -9.76
CA ALA A 100 29.44 -3.12 -10.21
C ALA A 100 27.91 -3.06 -10.31
N VAL A 101 27.27 -4.13 -10.79
CA VAL A 101 25.80 -4.24 -10.84
C VAL A 101 25.23 -4.26 -9.42
N GLN A 102 25.81 -5.04 -8.52
CA GLN A 102 25.34 -5.12 -7.14
C GLN A 102 25.45 -3.77 -6.41
N GLU A 103 26.54 -3.03 -6.61
CA GLU A 103 26.70 -1.68 -6.05
C GLU A 103 25.65 -0.72 -6.59
N LYS A 104 25.39 -0.73 -7.91
CA LYS A 104 24.34 0.08 -8.55
C LYS A 104 22.94 -0.29 -8.05
N MET A 105 22.71 -1.58 -7.78
CA MET A 105 21.40 -2.12 -7.39
C MET A 105 21.13 -2.04 -5.89
N PHE A 106 22.15 -1.78 -5.06
CA PHE A 106 21.99 -1.70 -3.61
C PHE A 106 20.99 -0.62 -3.19
N LEU A 107 21.20 0.62 -3.63
CA LEU A 107 20.39 1.77 -3.22
C LEU A 107 18.93 1.67 -3.70
N PRO A 108 18.63 1.32 -4.97
CA PRO A 108 17.27 1.11 -5.43
C PRO A 108 16.55 -0.02 -4.69
N THR A 109 17.23 -1.11 -4.40
CA THR A 109 16.65 -2.24 -3.67
C THR A 109 16.32 -1.85 -2.23
N LEU A 110 17.21 -1.12 -1.55
CA LEU A 110 16.95 -0.58 -0.21
C LEU A 110 15.74 0.36 -0.21
N ALA A 111 15.68 1.29 -1.17
CA ALA A 111 14.56 2.21 -1.33
C ALA A 111 13.23 1.47 -1.55
N MET A 112 13.24 0.42 -2.39
CA MET A 112 12.09 -0.45 -2.62
C MET A 112 11.63 -1.14 -1.32
N GLN A 113 12.56 -1.69 -0.52
CA GLN A 113 12.20 -2.32 0.76
C GLN A 113 11.60 -1.33 1.76
N LEU A 114 12.12 -0.10 1.81
CA LEU A 114 11.55 0.96 2.65
C LEU A 114 10.13 1.32 2.20
N ILE A 115 9.87 1.38 0.90
CA ILE A 115 8.52 1.62 0.37
C ILE A 115 7.56 0.51 0.80
N PHE A 116 7.93 -0.77 0.64
CA PHE A 116 7.07 -1.88 1.05
C PHE A 116 6.87 -1.95 2.57
N PHE A 117 7.88 -1.60 3.35
CA PHE A 117 7.76 -1.48 4.79
C PHE A 117 6.78 -0.37 5.19
N LEU A 118 6.84 0.80 4.54
CA LEU A 118 5.91 1.90 4.77
C LEU A 118 4.47 1.51 4.40
N VAL A 119 4.28 0.83 3.26
CA VAL A 119 2.98 0.28 2.87
C VAL A 119 2.45 -0.68 3.94
N ALA A 120 3.29 -1.59 4.43
CA ALA A 120 2.92 -2.53 5.49
C ALA A 120 2.51 -1.80 6.78
N ALA A 121 3.25 -0.77 7.19
CA ALA A 121 2.94 0.05 8.36
C ALA A 121 1.62 0.81 8.22
N MET A 122 1.33 1.38 7.04
CA MET A 122 0.05 2.04 6.77
C MET A 122 -1.12 1.05 6.85
N LEU A 123 -0.99 -0.14 6.26
CA LEU A 123 -2.02 -1.18 6.34
C LEU A 123 -2.20 -1.70 7.78
N ALA A 124 -1.12 -1.85 8.55
CA ALA A 124 -1.18 -2.22 9.96
C ALA A 124 -1.95 -1.17 10.76
N ALA A 125 -1.68 0.13 10.54
CA ALA A 125 -2.38 1.22 11.19
C ALA A 125 -3.88 1.22 10.86
N VAL A 126 -4.25 1.03 9.59
CA VAL A 126 -5.66 0.89 9.17
C VAL A 126 -6.32 -0.30 9.86
N GLY A 127 -5.69 -1.47 9.82
CA GLY A 127 -6.19 -2.68 10.46
C GLY A 127 -6.41 -2.48 11.96
N PHE A 128 -5.44 -1.86 12.64
CA PHE A 128 -5.54 -1.52 14.05
C PHE A 128 -6.69 -0.55 14.32
N PHE A 129 -6.80 0.58 13.61
CA PHE A 129 -7.87 1.55 13.81
C PHE A 129 -9.26 0.94 13.61
N VAL A 130 -9.43 0.09 12.60
CA VAL A 130 -10.69 -0.58 12.30
C VAL A 130 -11.08 -1.55 13.43
N LEU A 131 -10.14 -2.38 13.89
CA LEU A 131 -10.42 -3.38 14.92
C LEU A 131 -10.60 -2.78 16.32
N THR A 132 -9.90 -1.68 16.64
CA THR A 132 -10.09 -0.96 17.90
C THR A 132 -11.26 0.01 17.87
N ARG A 133 -12.06 0.03 16.80
CA ARG A 133 -13.21 0.94 16.62
C ARG A 133 -12.85 2.42 16.81
N ASN A 134 -11.66 2.82 16.35
CA ASN A 134 -11.18 4.19 16.50
C ASN A 134 -11.85 5.11 15.47
N THR A 135 -12.29 6.32 15.86
CA THR A 135 -12.86 7.35 14.96
C THR A 135 -11.90 7.74 13.83
N ARG A 136 -10.58 7.53 14.01
CA ARG A 136 -9.57 7.73 12.98
C ARG A 136 -9.70 6.75 11.80
N ALA A 137 -10.38 5.62 11.98
CA ALA A 137 -10.59 4.64 10.91
C ALA A 137 -11.39 5.23 9.73
N THR A 138 -12.34 6.11 9.99
CA THR A 138 -13.20 6.70 8.95
C THR A 138 -12.56 7.93 8.28
N SER A 139 -11.84 8.74 9.06
CA SER A 139 -11.18 9.96 8.56
C SER A 139 -9.84 9.67 7.88
N LEU A 140 -8.94 8.97 8.58
CA LEU A 140 -7.59 8.66 8.08
C LEU A 140 -7.52 7.34 7.32
N GLY A 141 -8.38 6.37 7.62
CA GLY A 141 -8.32 5.04 7.02
C GLY A 141 -8.33 5.06 5.48
N PRO A 142 -9.31 5.72 4.82
CA PRO A 142 -9.32 5.83 3.37
C PRO A 142 -8.08 6.53 2.81
N GLN A 143 -7.58 7.57 3.48
CA GLN A 143 -6.39 8.30 3.03
C GLN A 143 -5.13 7.43 3.08
N LEU A 144 -4.93 6.70 4.18
CA LEU A 144 -3.84 5.75 4.35
C LEU A 144 -3.93 4.59 3.34
N LEU A 145 -5.13 4.10 3.07
CA LEU A 145 -5.38 3.09 2.03
C LEU A 145 -4.96 3.60 0.65
N PHE A 146 -5.41 4.79 0.22
CA PHE A 146 -4.98 5.36 -1.07
C PHE A 146 -3.48 5.64 -1.14
N ALA A 147 -2.87 6.14 -0.06
CA ALA A 147 -1.42 6.33 0.00
C ALA A 147 -0.68 4.99 -0.13
N ALA A 148 -1.14 3.94 0.55
CA ALA A 148 -0.59 2.60 0.45
C ALA A 148 -0.73 2.02 -0.98
N ALA A 149 -1.84 2.28 -1.68
CA ALA A 149 -1.98 1.92 -3.10
C ALA A 149 -0.96 2.64 -3.99
N GLY A 150 -0.83 3.96 -3.86
CA GLY A 150 0.13 4.74 -4.65
C GLY A 150 1.57 4.29 -4.43
N LEU A 151 1.96 4.08 -3.17
CA LEU A 151 3.28 3.54 -2.82
C LEU A 151 3.46 2.09 -3.28
N SER A 152 2.42 1.26 -3.28
CA SER A 152 2.51 -0.12 -3.80
C SER A 152 2.81 -0.12 -5.30
N VAL A 153 2.15 0.75 -6.08
CA VAL A 153 2.42 0.89 -7.52
C VAL A 153 3.87 1.34 -7.75
N LEU A 154 4.35 2.33 -7.00
CA LEU A 154 5.73 2.80 -7.09
C LEU A 154 6.74 1.69 -6.73
N GLY A 155 6.50 0.98 -5.62
CA GLY A 155 7.36 -0.13 -5.18
C GLY A 155 7.42 -1.26 -6.21
N THR A 156 6.28 -1.66 -6.77
CA THR A 156 6.24 -2.69 -7.83
C THR A 156 6.89 -2.22 -9.13
N ALA A 157 6.76 -0.94 -9.50
CA ALA A 157 7.46 -0.40 -10.67
C ALA A 157 8.99 -0.44 -10.50
N LEU A 158 9.48 -0.06 -9.31
CA LEU A 158 10.90 -0.17 -8.95
C LEU A 158 11.37 -1.63 -8.95
N GLU A 159 10.56 -2.55 -8.44
CA GLU A 159 10.85 -3.99 -8.44
C GLU A 159 11.01 -4.55 -9.84
N ILE A 160 10.07 -4.24 -10.73
CA ILE A 160 10.11 -4.68 -12.15
C ILE A 160 11.36 -4.12 -12.84
N TRP A 161 11.65 -2.83 -12.64
CA TRP A 161 12.84 -2.19 -13.18
C TRP A 161 14.13 -2.83 -12.64
N ALA A 162 14.20 -3.09 -11.33
CA ALA A 162 15.37 -3.69 -10.69
C ALA A 162 15.64 -5.12 -11.18
N GLN A 163 14.59 -5.93 -11.29
CA GLN A 163 14.67 -7.27 -11.86
C GLN A 163 15.10 -7.23 -13.33
N HIS A 164 14.61 -6.25 -14.11
CA HIS A 164 14.99 -6.08 -15.51
C HIS A 164 16.48 -5.76 -15.66
N GLU A 165 16.99 -4.78 -14.90
CA GLU A 165 18.41 -4.39 -14.93
C GLU A 165 19.32 -5.56 -14.53
N THR A 166 18.99 -6.25 -13.44
CA THR A 166 19.77 -7.38 -12.93
C THR A 166 19.87 -8.50 -13.97
N MET A 167 18.76 -8.81 -14.63
CA MET A 167 18.73 -9.85 -15.65
C MET A 167 19.43 -9.42 -16.93
N SER A 168 19.29 -8.15 -17.35
CA SER A 168 20.01 -7.62 -18.52
C SER A 168 21.53 -7.67 -18.34
N ALA A 169 22.02 -7.47 -17.12
CA ALA A 169 23.42 -7.62 -16.80
C ALA A 169 23.85 -9.09 -16.81
N MET A 170 23.00 -9.98 -16.27
CA MET A 170 23.26 -11.42 -16.27
C MET A 170 23.31 -12.01 -17.69
N THR A 171 22.39 -11.60 -18.58
CA THR A 171 22.39 -12.01 -19.98
C THR A 171 23.67 -11.57 -20.68
N ARG A 172 24.09 -10.30 -20.52
CA ARG A 172 25.36 -9.79 -21.09
C ARG A 172 26.58 -10.56 -20.59
N ALA A 173 26.62 -10.88 -19.30
CA ALA A 173 27.68 -11.71 -18.73
C ALA A 173 27.69 -13.15 -19.29
N MET A 174 26.56 -13.64 -19.81
CA MET A 174 26.42 -14.98 -20.39
C MET A 174 26.56 -15.05 -21.92
N GLU A 175 26.64 -13.92 -22.64
CA GLU A 175 26.77 -13.90 -24.11
C GLU A 175 28.05 -14.61 -24.61
N GLY A 176 29.04 -14.86 -23.75
CA GLY A 176 30.22 -15.68 -24.05
C GLY A 176 30.09 -17.18 -23.72
N GLY A 177 28.94 -17.64 -23.25
CA GLY A 177 28.73 -19.00 -22.73
C GLY A 177 28.62 -20.08 -23.82
N GLY A 178 29.25 -21.24 -23.58
CA GLY A 178 29.27 -22.39 -24.50
C GLY A 178 27.90 -23.04 -24.77
N PRO A 179 27.88 -24.28 -25.32
CA PRO A 179 26.68 -24.93 -25.89
C PRO A 179 25.46 -25.18 -24.97
N GLY A 180 25.44 -24.65 -23.74
CA GLY A 180 24.26 -24.62 -22.84
C GLY A 180 23.60 -23.24 -22.68
N ALA A 181 24.19 -22.16 -23.23
CA ALA A 181 23.72 -20.79 -23.00
C ALA A 181 22.27 -20.55 -23.45
N ALA A 182 21.88 -21.07 -24.62
CA ALA A 182 20.52 -20.88 -25.16
C ALA A 182 19.43 -21.54 -24.29
N MET A 183 19.73 -22.69 -23.66
CA MET A 183 18.79 -23.34 -22.75
C MET A 183 18.65 -22.56 -21.43
N LEU A 184 19.78 -22.07 -20.89
CA LEU A 184 19.81 -21.24 -19.70
C LEU A 184 19.04 -19.92 -19.91
N ASP A 185 19.24 -19.26 -21.05
CA ASP A 185 18.55 -18.02 -21.42
C ASP A 185 17.03 -18.23 -21.52
N GLY A 186 16.60 -19.32 -22.17
CA GLY A 186 15.18 -19.68 -22.24
C GLY A 186 14.54 -19.94 -20.87
N MET A 187 15.24 -20.63 -19.96
CA MET A 187 14.77 -20.85 -18.59
C MET A 187 14.70 -19.56 -17.78
N MET A 188 15.72 -18.70 -17.89
CA MET A 188 15.75 -17.38 -17.24
C MET A 188 14.60 -16.49 -17.71
N GLY A 189 14.36 -16.43 -19.03
CA GLY A 189 13.27 -15.65 -19.62
C GLY A 189 11.89 -16.08 -19.14
N PHE A 190 11.63 -17.39 -19.07
CA PHE A 190 10.38 -17.92 -18.53
C PHE A 190 10.20 -17.59 -17.03
N GLY A 191 11.26 -17.77 -16.24
CA GLY A 191 11.25 -17.44 -14.80
C GLY A 191 10.93 -15.97 -14.55
N LEU A 192 11.50 -15.07 -15.34
CA LEU A 192 11.22 -13.63 -15.32
C LEU A 192 9.76 -13.31 -15.63
N ALA A 193 9.23 -13.85 -16.74
CA ALA A 193 7.86 -13.61 -17.14
C ALA A 193 6.87 -14.06 -16.05
N PHE A 194 7.15 -15.21 -15.43
CA PHE A 194 6.38 -15.70 -14.30
C PHE A 194 6.50 -14.76 -13.08
N ALA A 195 7.71 -14.33 -12.72
CA ALA A 195 7.94 -13.40 -11.62
C ALA A 195 7.19 -12.07 -11.82
N TYR A 196 7.23 -11.50 -13.02
CA TYR A 196 6.45 -10.30 -13.37
C TYR A 196 4.95 -10.53 -13.29
N GLY A 197 4.47 -11.69 -13.75
CA GLY A 197 3.07 -12.08 -13.62
C GLY A 197 2.63 -12.16 -12.16
N CYS A 198 3.44 -12.76 -11.29
CA CYS A 198 3.18 -12.83 -9.86
C CYS A 198 3.22 -11.45 -9.19
N ALA A 199 4.22 -10.62 -9.48
CA ALA A 199 4.34 -9.28 -8.92
C ALA A 199 3.17 -8.37 -9.34
N GLY A 200 2.81 -8.39 -10.63
CA GLY A 200 1.67 -7.66 -11.17
C GLY A 200 0.33 -8.16 -10.62
N GLY A 201 0.14 -9.48 -10.56
CA GLY A 201 -1.07 -10.09 -9.98
C GLY A 201 -1.23 -9.75 -8.49
N TRP A 202 -0.13 -9.76 -7.74
CA TRP A 202 -0.12 -9.37 -6.33
C TRP A 202 -0.45 -7.89 -6.12
N LEU A 203 0.08 -7.01 -6.98
CA LEU A 203 -0.26 -5.60 -6.98
C LEU A 203 -1.75 -5.38 -7.25
N LEU A 204 -2.32 -6.02 -8.27
CA LEU A 204 -3.74 -5.90 -8.61
C LEU A 204 -4.64 -6.36 -7.46
N LEU A 205 -4.27 -7.47 -6.79
CA LEU A 205 -4.99 -7.97 -5.64
C LEU A 205 -4.98 -6.96 -4.47
N LYS A 206 -3.83 -6.34 -4.18
CA LYS A 206 -3.72 -5.27 -3.18
C LYS A 206 -4.56 -4.05 -3.55
N LEU A 207 -4.50 -3.61 -4.81
CA LEU A 207 -5.27 -2.46 -5.28
C LEU A 207 -6.77 -2.74 -5.13
N GLY A 208 -7.25 -3.91 -5.57
CA GLY A 208 -8.64 -4.32 -5.39
C GLY A 208 -9.08 -4.25 -3.93
N PHE A 209 -8.28 -4.79 -3.01
CA PHE A 209 -8.54 -4.71 -1.57
C PHE A 209 -8.57 -3.26 -1.06
N VAL A 210 -7.60 -2.44 -1.45
CA VAL A 210 -7.46 -1.04 -0.99
C VAL A 210 -8.63 -0.18 -1.47
N PHE A 211 -8.97 -0.23 -2.76
CA PHE A 211 -10.09 0.53 -3.33
C PHE A 211 -11.43 0.11 -2.72
N TRP A 212 -11.64 -1.21 -2.60
CA TRP A 212 -12.86 -1.73 -1.98
C TRP A 212 -12.94 -1.34 -0.50
N GLY A 213 -11.85 -1.51 0.27
CA GLY A 213 -11.79 -1.16 1.68
C GLY A 213 -11.99 0.34 1.93
N ALA A 214 -11.37 1.20 1.12
CA ALA A 214 -11.53 2.65 1.23
C ALA A 214 -12.96 3.10 0.91
N SER A 215 -13.57 2.53 -0.14
CA SER A 215 -14.98 2.78 -0.48
C SER A 215 -15.91 2.30 0.63
N HIS A 216 -15.63 1.13 1.22
CA HIS A 216 -16.43 0.57 2.31
C HIS A 216 -16.38 1.45 3.57
N LEU A 217 -15.21 1.93 3.96
CA LEU A 217 -15.02 2.77 5.15
C LEU A 217 -15.66 4.18 5.02
N ARG A 218 -15.88 4.65 3.79
CA ARG A 218 -16.55 5.94 3.53
C ARG A 218 -18.07 5.90 3.62
N LYS A 219 -18.67 4.70 3.71
CA LYS A 219 -20.13 4.58 3.78
C LYS A 219 -20.67 5.20 5.08
N PRO A 220 -21.73 6.02 5.03
CA PRO A 220 -22.27 6.69 6.21
C PRO A 220 -22.78 5.71 7.25
N GLU A 221 -23.35 4.58 6.83
CA GLU A 221 -23.75 3.51 7.75
C GLU A 221 -22.57 2.92 8.54
N ILE A 222 -21.37 2.91 7.95
CA ILE A 222 -20.16 2.40 8.60
C ILE A 222 -19.62 3.43 9.60
N ALA A 223 -19.66 4.73 9.26
CA ALA A 223 -19.20 5.80 10.15
C ALA A 223 -19.94 5.84 11.50
N GLY A 224 -21.23 5.44 11.51
CA GLY A 224 -22.01 5.31 12.75
C GLY A 224 -21.41 4.34 13.76
N PHE A 225 -20.77 3.26 13.31
CA PHE A 225 -20.15 2.24 14.20
C PHE A 225 -18.86 2.71 14.87
N PHE A 226 -18.19 3.72 14.31
CA PHE A 226 -16.95 4.28 14.85
C PHE A 226 -17.21 5.49 15.78
N GLY A 227 -18.46 5.70 16.21
CA GLY A 227 -18.84 6.85 17.05
C GLY A 227 -18.92 8.17 16.28
N GLY A 228 -18.91 8.13 14.95
CA GLY A 228 -18.86 9.29 14.06
C GLY A 228 -20.21 9.95 13.78
N ALA A 229 -21.25 9.75 14.58
CA ALA A 229 -22.57 10.33 14.33
C ALA A 229 -22.58 11.89 14.32
N ARG A 230 -21.48 12.53 14.74
CA ARG A 230 -21.28 14.00 14.62
C ARG A 230 -20.28 14.43 13.54
N ALA A 231 -19.61 13.50 12.86
CA ALA A 231 -18.48 13.80 11.98
C ALA A 231 -18.84 13.96 10.50
N LEU A 232 -20.02 13.51 10.08
CA LEU A 232 -20.56 13.81 8.75
C LEU A 232 -21.55 14.96 8.91
N GLY A 233 -21.24 16.12 8.31
CA GLY A 233 -22.17 17.25 8.29
C GLY A 233 -23.50 16.86 7.62
N PRO A 234 -24.54 17.70 7.66
CA PRO A 234 -25.85 17.41 7.06
C PRO A 234 -25.83 17.09 5.54
N ARG A 235 -24.67 17.25 4.88
CA ARG A 235 -24.44 16.90 3.47
C ARG A 235 -23.67 15.58 3.25
N GLY A 236 -23.21 14.91 4.31
CA GLY A 236 -22.39 13.70 4.17
C GLY A 236 -20.98 13.95 3.60
N GLU A 237 -20.49 15.19 3.72
CA GLU A 237 -19.14 15.63 3.33
C GLU A 237 -18.21 15.72 4.54
#